data_AF-A0A3N7DPE5-F1
#
_entry.id   AF-A0A3N7DPE5-F1
#
_cell.length_a   1.000
_cell.length_b   1.000
_cell.length_c   1.000
_cell.angle_alpha   90.00
_cell.angle_beta   90.00
_cell.angle_gamma   90.00
#
_symmetry.space_group_name_H-M   'P 1'
#
loop_
_entity.id
_entity.type
_entity.pdbx_description
1 polymer ?
#
loop_
_entity_poly.entity_id
_entity_poly.type
_entity_poly.pdbx_seq_one_letter_code
_entity_poly.pdbx_strand_id
1 'polypeptide(L)'
;LSVRGIQGHIAYPQLARNPIHQALPALAELAATVWDNGNAFFPPTSWQISNVHGGTGATNVIPGEVVIDFNFRFSTESTAEGLQQRVHAVLDRHGLEYDLRWTLGGQPFLTTPGELVGAVQQAITAETGLTTELSTTGGTSDGRFIAQICPQVIELGPPNASIH
;
A
#
# COMPACT_ATOMS: atom_id res chain seq x y z
N LEU A 1 12.01 0.75 2.39
CA LEU A 1 12.64 0.10 3.55
C LEU A 1 14.07 -0.26 3.17
N SER A 2 15.06 0.09 3.98
CA SER A 2 16.44 -0.40 3.81
C SER A 2 16.88 -1.16 5.05
N VAL A 3 17.15 -2.46 4.93
CA VAL A 3 17.61 -3.31 6.03
C VAL A 3 19.13 -3.46 5.95
N ARG A 4 19.82 -3.14 7.05
CA ARG A 4 21.27 -3.09 7.14
C ARG A 4 21.86 -4.42 7.59
N GLY A 5 22.88 -4.87 6.88
CA GLY A 5 23.68 -6.04 7.18
C GLY A 5 25.15 -5.70 7.31
N ILE A 6 26.00 -6.71 7.15
CA ILE A 6 27.45 -6.57 7.08
C ILE A 6 27.89 -7.37 5.86
N GLN A 7 28.44 -6.68 4.87
CA GLN A 7 28.92 -7.29 3.63
C GLN A 7 30.11 -8.22 3.92
N GLY A 8 30.19 -9.35 3.23
CA GLY A 8 31.32 -10.26 3.35
C GLY A 8 31.37 -11.31 2.25
N HIS A 9 32.45 -12.08 2.18
CA HIS A 9 32.56 -13.18 1.23
C HIS A 9 31.67 -14.36 1.67
N ILE A 10 30.93 -14.97 0.75
CA ILE A 10 29.92 -16.00 1.06
C ILE A 10 30.49 -17.24 1.76
N ALA A 11 31.77 -17.54 1.54
CA ALA A 11 32.48 -18.65 2.20
C ALA A 11 32.82 -18.39 3.69
N TYR A 12 32.70 -17.15 4.17
CA TYR A 12 32.95 -16.79 5.57
C TYR A 12 31.72 -16.10 6.18
N PRO A 13 30.55 -16.75 6.19
CA PRO A 13 29.30 -16.13 6.62
C PRO A 13 29.32 -15.67 8.07
N GLN A 14 30.14 -16.29 8.93
CA GLN A 14 30.33 -15.91 10.33
C GLN A 14 30.95 -14.51 10.53
N LEU A 15 31.57 -13.94 9.48
CA LEU A 15 32.11 -12.57 9.49
C LEU A 15 31.15 -11.55 8.84
N ALA A 16 30.00 -12.02 8.36
CA ALA A 16 29.01 -11.23 7.65
C ALA A 16 27.66 -11.28 8.36
N ARG A 17 26.74 -10.42 7.95
CA ARG A 17 25.35 -10.42 8.41
C ARG A 17 24.47 -10.19 7.20
N ASN A 18 23.84 -11.25 6.70
CA ASN A 18 23.07 -11.19 5.46
C ASN A 18 21.69 -10.55 5.73
N PRO A 19 21.43 -9.32 5.25
CA PRO A 19 20.19 -8.61 5.56
C PRO A 19 19.00 -9.20 4.82
N ILE A 20 19.21 -9.89 3.69
CA ILE A 20 18.14 -10.62 2.98
C ILE A 20 17.61 -11.74 3.88
N HIS A 21 18.50 -12.55 4.45
CA HIS A 21 18.09 -13.65 5.34
C HIS A 21 17.37 -13.12 6.59
N GLN A 22 17.83 -12.00 7.16
CA GLN A 22 17.19 -11.40 8.33
C GLN A 22 15.80 -10.83 8.00
N ALA A 23 15.63 -10.19 6.83
CA ALA A 23 14.37 -9.56 6.46
C ALA A 23 13.26 -10.56 6.10
N LEU A 24 13.61 -11.75 5.60
CA LEU A 24 12.63 -12.73 5.08
C LEU A 24 11.49 -13.07 6.05
N PRO A 25 11.73 -13.40 7.34
CA PRO A 25 10.66 -13.67 8.29
C PRO A 25 9.71 -12.49 8.52
N ALA A 26 10.25 -11.27 8.62
CA ALA A 26 9.44 -10.06 8.78
C ALA A 26 8.59 -9.77 7.55
N LEU A 27 9.16 -9.91 6.35
CA LEU A 27 8.44 -9.72 5.09
C LEU A 27 7.33 -10.78 4.91
N ALA A 28 7.58 -12.02 5.33
CA ALA A 28 6.57 -13.07 5.32
C ALA A 28 5.41 -12.75 6.28
N GLU A 29 5.69 -12.26 7.49
CA GLU A 29 4.65 -11.82 8.43
C GLU A 29 3.84 -10.65 7.86
N LEU A 30 4.50 -9.63 7.29
CA LEU A 30 3.82 -8.49 6.66
C LEU A 30 2.92 -8.92 5.48
N ALA A 31 3.40 -9.82 4.63
CA ALA A 31 2.63 -10.34 3.50
C ALA A 31 1.41 -11.16 3.94
N ALA A 32 1.50 -11.86 5.07
CA ALA A 32 0.41 -12.65 5.65
C ALA A 32 -0.52 -11.83 6.56
N THR A 33 -0.18 -10.57 6.84
CA THR A 33 -0.95 -9.73 7.77
C THR A 33 -2.28 -9.31 7.14
N VAL A 34 -3.38 -9.60 7.85
CA VAL A 34 -4.66 -8.97 7.59
C VAL A 34 -4.65 -7.57 8.22
N TRP A 35 -4.71 -6.55 7.38
CA TRP A 35 -4.62 -5.16 7.83
C TRP A 35 -5.94 -4.64 8.39
N ASP A 36 -7.02 -4.94 7.69
CA ASP A 36 -8.41 -4.82 8.14
C ASP A 36 -9.28 -5.76 7.29
N ASN A 37 -10.59 -5.77 7.51
CA ASN A 37 -11.53 -6.59 6.73
C ASN A 37 -12.32 -5.76 5.70
N GLY A 38 -11.88 -4.52 5.42
CA GLY A 38 -12.66 -3.56 4.65
C GLY A 38 -13.98 -3.20 5.31
N ASN A 39 -14.90 -2.66 4.53
CA ASN A 39 -16.26 -2.34 4.98
C ASN A 39 -17.24 -2.41 3.80
N ALA A 40 -18.45 -1.87 3.97
CA ALA A 40 -19.48 -1.88 2.94
C ALA A 40 -19.09 -1.13 1.66
N PHE A 41 -18.07 -0.25 1.72
CA PHE A 41 -17.66 0.61 0.62
C PHE A 41 -16.27 0.29 0.11
N PHE A 42 -15.35 -0.13 0.98
CA PHE A 42 -13.97 -0.43 0.63
C PHE A 42 -13.64 -1.92 0.74
N PRO A 43 -12.83 -2.45 -0.19
CA PRO A 43 -12.17 -3.73 0.04
C PRO A 43 -11.17 -3.62 1.21
N PRO A 44 -10.71 -4.77 1.75
CA PRO A 44 -9.64 -4.80 2.74
C PRO A 44 -8.40 -4.02 2.32
N THR A 45 -7.74 -3.38 3.27
CA THR A 45 -6.43 -2.75 3.06
C THR A 45 -5.42 -3.77 2.53
N SER A 46 -4.77 -3.42 1.42
CA SER A 46 -3.79 -4.26 0.75
C SER A 46 -2.39 -3.70 0.92
N TRP A 47 -1.44 -4.59 1.20
CA TRP A 47 -0.01 -4.32 1.24
C TRP A 47 0.70 -5.14 0.17
N GLN A 48 1.51 -4.49 -0.66
CA GLN A 48 2.21 -5.14 -1.78
C GLN A 48 3.65 -4.66 -1.87
N ILE A 49 4.60 -5.59 -2.03
CA ILE A 49 5.98 -5.27 -2.37
C ILE A 49 6.05 -5.00 -3.87
N SER A 50 6.58 -3.84 -4.27
CA SER A 50 6.79 -3.48 -5.67
C SER A 50 8.19 -3.81 -6.16
N ASN A 51 9.21 -3.64 -5.32
CA ASN A 51 10.60 -3.89 -5.67
C ASN A 51 11.39 -4.49 -4.50
N VAL A 52 12.37 -5.32 -4.83
CA VAL A 52 13.37 -5.85 -3.89
C VAL A 52 14.74 -5.81 -4.56
N HIS A 53 15.69 -5.13 -3.94
CA HIS A 53 17.05 -4.99 -4.47
C HIS A 53 18.09 -5.25 -3.37
N GLY A 54 18.99 -6.18 -3.63
CA GLY A 54 20.13 -6.48 -2.75
C GLY A 54 21.19 -7.25 -3.51
N GLY A 55 22.44 -7.11 -3.11
CA GLY A 55 23.59 -7.72 -3.79
C GLY A 55 24.36 -6.75 -4.66
N THR A 56 25.61 -7.10 -4.93
CA THR A 56 26.54 -6.32 -5.77
C THR A 56 26.59 -6.82 -7.21
N GLY A 57 25.84 -7.89 -7.53
CA GLY A 57 25.96 -8.66 -8.77
C GLY A 57 27.02 -9.77 -8.72
N ALA A 58 27.94 -9.75 -7.76
CA ALA A 58 28.89 -10.84 -7.54
C ALA A 58 28.23 -12.02 -6.82
N THR A 59 28.43 -13.24 -7.33
CA THR A 59 27.79 -14.46 -6.80
C THR A 59 28.42 -14.99 -5.51
N ASN A 60 29.58 -14.47 -5.12
CA ASN A 60 30.35 -14.88 -3.93
C ASN A 60 30.38 -13.81 -2.83
N VAL A 61 29.51 -12.81 -2.89
CA VAL A 61 29.42 -11.72 -1.90
C VAL A 61 28.04 -11.71 -1.24
N ILE A 62 28.02 -11.75 0.09
CA ILE A 62 26.84 -11.47 0.92
C ILE A 62 26.65 -9.94 0.96
N PRO A 63 25.47 -9.40 0.63
CA PRO A 63 25.26 -7.95 0.62
C PRO A 63 25.30 -7.33 2.02
N GLY A 64 25.68 -6.05 2.08
CA GLY A 64 25.59 -5.23 3.29
C GLY A 64 24.23 -4.53 3.48
N GLU A 65 23.34 -4.58 2.49
CA GLU A 65 22.03 -3.93 2.53
C GLU A 65 21.03 -4.68 1.63
N VAL A 66 19.74 -4.63 1.98
CA VAL A 66 18.63 -4.93 1.06
C VAL A 66 17.58 -3.82 1.14
N VAL A 67 17.18 -3.31 -0.02
CA VAL A 67 16.15 -2.28 -0.19
C VAL A 67 14.86 -2.94 -0.67
N ILE A 68 13.76 -2.66 0.03
CA ILE A 68 12.42 -3.14 -0.28
C ILE A 68 11.50 -1.93 -0.43
N ASP A 69 10.86 -1.81 -1.59
CA ASP A 69 9.79 -0.85 -1.83
C ASP A 69 8.45 -1.56 -1.76
N PHE A 70 7.50 -0.95 -1.06
CA PHE A 70 6.16 -1.50 -0.90
C PHE A 70 5.13 -0.38 -0.88
N ASN A 71 3.87 -0.74 -1.10
CA ASN A 71 2.75 0.19 -1.12
C ASN A 71 1.57 -0.34 -0.32
N PHE A 72 0.87 0.59 0.35
CA PHE A 72 -0.47 0.35 0.87
C PHE A 72 -1.51 0.97 -0.04
N ARG A 73 -2.56 0.20 -0.36
CA ARG A 73 -3.87 0.73 -0.75
C ARG A 73 -4.79 0.45 0.41
N PHE A 74 -5.09 1.50 1.20
CA PHE A 74 -5.77 1.33 2.49
C PHE A 74 -7.15 1.97 2.51
N SER A 75 -8.07 1.30 3.21
CA SER A 75 -9.45 1.72 3.42
C SER A 75 -9.56 2.72 4.57
N THR A 76 -10.78 3.22 4.83
CA THR A 76 -11.08 4.05 6.00
C THR A 76 -10.98 3.31 7.33
N GLU A 77 -10.87 1.97 7.33
CA GLU A 77 -10.68 1.17 8.55
C GLU A 77 -9.24 1.23 9.08
N SER A 78 -8.31 1.69 8.24
CA SER A 78 -6.90 1.86 8.58
C SER A 78 -6.50 3.34 8.50
N THR A 79 -5.57 3.76 9.35
CA THR A 79 -4.92 5.08 9.25
C THR A 79 -3.48 4.92 8.80
N ALA A 80 -2.94 5.95 8.13
CA ALA A 80 -1.54 5.95 7.73
C ALA A 80 -0.61 5.72 8.93
N GLU A 81 -0.85 6.41 10.04
CA GLU A 81 -0.07 6.31 11.27
C GLU A 81 -0.17 4.91 11.89
N GLY A 82 -1.36 4.31 11.92
CA GLY A 82 -1.57 2.96 12.45
C GLY A 82 -0.88 1.88 11.61
N LEU A 83 -0.93 2.00 10.28
CA LEU A 83 -0.22 1.10 9.37
C LEU A 83 1.29 1.22 9.53
N GLN A 84 1.82 2.46 9.62
CA GLN A 84 3.24 2.71 9.86
C GLN A 84 3.68 2.09 11.18
N GLN A 85 2.96 2.34 12.27
CA GLN A 85 3.26 1.78 13.59
C GLN A 85 3.29 0.24 13.58
N ARG A 86 2.32 -0.39 12.94
CA ARG A 86 2.25 -1.86 12.82
C ARG A 86 3.42 -2.42 12.01
N VAL A 87 3.81 -1.77 10.91
CA VAL A 87 5.00 -2.17 10.14
C VAL A 87 6.26 -2.07 11.00
N HIS A 88 6.47 -0.94 11.68
CA HIS A 88 7.60 -0.78 12.60
C HIS A 88 7.62 -1.86 13.68
N ALA A 89 6.48 -2.14 14.32
CA ALA A 89 6.36 -3.16 15.35
C ALA A 89 6.70 -4.58 14.86
N VAL A 90 6.42 -4.92 13.59
CA VAL A 90 6.85 -6.18 12.98
C VAL A 90 8.37 -6.17 12.78
N LEU A 91 8.92 -5.14 12.14
CA LEU A 91 10.36 -5.05 11.85
C LEU A 91 11.20 -5.09 13.14
N ASP A 92 10.76 -4.39 14.19
CA ASP A 92 11.44 -4.32 15.49
C ASP A 92 11.41 -5.66 16.22
N ARG A 93 10.27 -6.37 16.17
CA ARG A 93 10.11 -7.70 16.78
C ARG A 93 11.00 -8.76 16.13
N HIS A 94 11.26 -8.63 14.84
CA HIS A 94 12.24 -9.46 14.11
C HIS A 94 13.69 -8.98 14.29
N GLY A 95 13.93 -7.93 15.07
CA GLY A 95 15.27 -7.46 15.44
C GLY A 95 16.05 -6.86 14.26
N LEU A 96 15.35 -6.27 13.29
CA LEU A 96 16.00 -5.67 12.12
C LEU A 96 16.66 -4.34 12.47
N GLU A 97 17.84 -4.11 11.91
CA GLU A 97 18.45 -2.78 11.85
C GLU A 97 18.08 -2.17 10.50
N TYR A 98 17.33 -1.06 10.48
CA TYR A 98 16.79 -0.53 9.22
C TYR A 98 16.58 0.98 9.24
N ASP A 99 16.52 1.54 8.04
CA ASP A 99 15.94 2.86 7.76
C ASP A 99 14.63 2.69 6.99
N LEU A 100 13.58 3.39 7.41
CA LEU A 100 12.30 3.37 6.72
C LEU A 100 11.84 4.80 6.44
N ARG A 101 11.56 5.07 5.17
CA ARG A 101 11.02 6.35 4.70
C ARG A 101 9.62 6.11 4.17
N TRP A 102 8.71 6.98 4.58
CA TRP A 102 7.31 6.94 4.20
C TRP A 102 6.99 8.13 3.31
N THR A 103 6.21 7.88 2.27
CA THR A 103 5.61 8.90 1.43
C THR A 103 4.11 8.67 1.42
N LEU A 104 3.34 9.62 1.93
CA LEU A 104 1.88 9.57 1.88
C LEU A 104 1.40 10.19 0.57
N GLY A 105 1.01 9.37 -0.41
CA GLY A 105 0.51 9.83 -1.70
C GLY A 105 -0.92 10.39 -1.68
N GLY A 106 -1.70 10.07 -0.63
CA GLY A 106 -3.09 10.48 -0.47
C GLY A 106 -3.78 9.76 0.67
N GLN A 107 -4.73 10.42 1.32
CA GLN A 107 -5.65 9.81 2.29
C GLN A 107 -6.85 9.18 1.55
N PRO A 108 -7.45 8.10 2.07
CA PRO A 108 -8.73 7.62 1.58
C PRO A 108 -9.80 8.69 1.81
N PHE A 109 -10.75 8.78 0.89
CA PHE A 109 -11.93 9.63 1.03
C PHE A 109 -13.17 8.84 0.63
N LEU A 110 -14.30 9.14 1.26
CA LEU A 110 -15.56 8.47 1.01
C LEU A 110 -16.71 9.47 1.05
N THR A 111 -17.55 9.42 0.04
CA THR A 111 -18.87 10.04 0.06
C THR A 111 -19.89 8.93 0.27
N THR A 112 -20.49 8.87 1.46
CA THR A 112 -21.60 7.93 1.72
C THR A 112 -22.81 8.29 0.85
N PRO A 113 -23.71 7.33 0.54
CA PRO A 113 -24.94 7.62 -0.18
C PRO A 113 -25.69 8.83 0.40
N GLY A 114 -26.03 9.77 -0.47
CA GLY A 114 -26.56 11.09 -0.11
C GLY A 114 -27.06 11.84 -1.34
N GLU A 115 -27.19 13.16 -1.22
CA GLU A 115 -27.80 14.01 -2.26
C GLU A 115 -27.07 13.93 -3.60
N LEU A 116 -25.74 14.10 -3.61
CA LEU A 116 -24.94 14.09 -4.84
C LEU A 116 -24.93 12.70 -5.49
N VAL A 117 -24.76 11.65 -4.67
CA VAL A 117 -24.80 10.26 -5.15
C VAL A 117 -26.15 9.98 -5.80
N GLY A 118 -27.25 10.27 -5.09
CA GLY A 118 -28.60 10.04 -5.60
C GLY A 118 -28.90 10.82 -6.88
N ALA A 119 -28.51 12.09 -6.94
CA ALA A 119 -28.70 12.94 -8.12
C ALA A 119 -27.98 12.36 -9.36
N VAL A 120 -26.74 11.90 -9.20
CA VAL A 120 -25.96 11.33 -10.31
C VAL A 120 -26.51 9.99 -10.76
N GLN A 121 -26.89 9.10 -9.83
CA GLN A 121 -27.50 7.82 -10.19
C GLN A 121 -28.82 8.02 -10.95
N GLN A 122 -29.67 8.93 -10.48
CA GLN A 122 -30.93 9.27 -11.16
C GLN A 122 -30.71 9.84 -12.55
N ALA A 123 -29.74 10.74 -12.72
CA ALA A 123 -29.40 11.30 -14.02
C ALA A 123 -28.93 10.22 -15.00
N ILE A 124 -28.05 9.31 -14.58
CA ILE A 124 -27.55 8.22 -15.43
C ILE A 124 -28.69 7.27 -15.82
N THR A 125 -29.54 6.88 -14.87
CA THR A 125 -30.70 6.03 -15.16
C THR A 125 -31.69 6.71 -16.10
N ALA A 126 -31.93 8.01 -15.97
CA ALA A 126 -32.83 8.76 -16.86
C ALA A 126 -32.31 8.80 -18.32
N GLU A 127 -31.01 9.01 -18.51
CA GLU A 127 -30.41 9.15 -19.84
C GLU A 127 -30.09 7.81 -20.51
N THR A 128 -29.76 6.77 -19.73
CA THR A 128 -29.21 5.51 -20.25
C THR A 128 -30.05 4.28 -19.92
N GLY A 129 -30.96 4.37 -18.96
CA GLY A 129 -31.69 3.22 -18.40
C GLY A 129 -30.85 2.29 -17.53
N LEU A 130 -29.56 2.60 -17.30
CA LEU A 130 -28.65 1.76 -16.53
C LEU A 130 -28.74 2.05 -15.03
N THR A 131 -28.65 0.99 -14.22
CA THR A 131 -28.42 1.09 -12.78
C THR A 131 -26.92 1.11 -12.51
N THR A 132 -26.43 2.13 -11.82
CA THR A 132 -25.01 2.27 -11.48
C THR A 132 -24.64 1.56 -10.19
N GLU A 133 -23.44 0.99 -10.16
CA GLU A 133 -22.80 0.47 -8.95
C GLU A 133 -21.92 1.56 -8.32
N LEU A 134 -21.94 1.67 -6.98
CA LEU A 134 -21.00 2.53 -6.25
C LEU A 134 -19.72 1.74 -6.00
N SER A 135 -18.58 2.35 -6.32
CA SER A 135 -17.28 1.69 -6.24
C SER A 135 -16.21 2.61 -5.67
N THR A 136 -15.32 2.05 -4.85
CA THR A 136 -14.06 2.67 -4.43
C THR A 136 -12.84 1.89 -4.95
N THR A 137 -13.04 1.02 -5.95
CA THR A 137 -11.97 0.18 -6.51
C THR A 137 -11.14 0.95 -7.54
N GLY A 138 -9.94 0.44 -7.86
CA GLY A 138 -9.05 1.02 -8.85
C GLY A 138 -7.96 1.91 -8.26
N GLY A 139 -7.69 3.02 -8.95
CA GLY A 139 -6.59 3.95 -8.66
C GLY A 139 -6.91 4.98 -7.57
N THR A 140 -6.47 6.22 -7.78
CA THR A 140 -6.86 7.38 -6.97
C THR A 140 -7.01 8.57 -7.91
N SER A 141 -7.66 9.63 -7.46
CA SER A 141 -7.87 10.86 -8.22
C SER A 141 -7.56 12.08 -7.35
N ASP A 142 -7.60 13.27 -7.95
CA ASP A 142 -7.51 14.53 -7.22
C ASP A 142 -8.73 14.82 -6.33
N GLY A 143 -9.77 13.98 -6.39
CA GLY A 143 -10.87 13.95 -5.43
C GLY A 143 -10.38 13.89 -3.97
N ARG A 144 -9.22 13.25 -3.72
CA ARG A 144 -8.61 13.20 -2.38
C ARG A 144 -8.24 14.57 -1.78
N PHE A 145 -7.96 15.57 -2.61
CA PHE A 145 -7.71 16.94 -2.15
C PHE A 145 -9.02 17.70 -1.98
N ILE A 146 -9.94 17.53 -2.93
CA ILE A 146 -11.24 18.21 -2.95
C ILE A 146 -12.10 17.75 -1.76
N ALA A 147 -12.05 16.48 -1.38
CA ALA A 147 -12.79 15.92 -0.25
C ALA A 147 -12.41 16.52 1.11
N GLN A 148 -11.29 17.24 1.21
CA GLN A 148 -10.92 17.97 2.44
C GLN A 148 -11.74 19.25 2.64
N ILE A 149 -12.36 19.77 1.58
CA ILE A 149 -13.12 21.04 1.59
C ILE A 149 -14.56 20.88 1.09
N CYS A 150 -14.86 19.81 0.35
CA CYS A 150 -16.18 19.49 -0.16
C CYS A 150 -16.76 18.29 0.58
N PRO A 151 -17.99 18.38 1.12
CA PRO A 151 -18.60 17.31 1.90
C PRO A 151 -19.03 16.10 1.06
N GLN A 152 -19.19 16.28 -0.26
CA GLN A 152 -19.56 15.21 -1.19
C GLN A 152 -18.71 15.34 -2.46
N VAL A 153 -17.99 14.28 -2.79
CA VAL A 153 -17.14 14.14 -3.98
C VAL A 153 -17.43 12.78 -4.62
N ILE A 154 -17.73 12.78 -5.91
CA ILE A 154 -17.94 11.56 -6.70
C ILE A 154 -17.14 11.64 -8.01
N GLU A 155 -16.83 10.49 -8.58
CA GLU A 155 -16.18 10.37 -9.89
C GLU A 155 -17.13 9.71 -10.87
N LEU A 156 -17.23 10.27 -12.08
CA LEU A 156 -18.02 9.75 -13.18
C LEU A 156 -17.25 9.97 -14.48
N GLY A 157 -17.15 8.92 -15.29
CA GLY A 157 -16.43 8.99 -16.56
C GLY A 157 -16.75 7.84 -17.50
N PRO A 158 -16.18 7.86 -18.72
CA PRO A 158 -16.31 6.77 -19.70
C PRO A 158 -15.57 5.49 -19.26
N PRO A 159 -15.72 4.37 -19.98
CA PRO A 159 -14.96 3.16 -19.72
C PRO A 159 -13.45 3.39 -19.66
N ASN A 160 -12.79 2.82 -18.66
CA ASN A 160 -11.37 3.05 -18.36
C ASN A 160 -10.44 1.91 -18.83
N ALA A 161 -10.92 0.96 -19.63
CA ALA A 161 -10.17 -0.26 -19.98
C ALA A 161 -8.86 -0.01 -20.77
N SER A 162 -8.71 1.15 -21.41
CA SER A 162 -7.55 1.51 -22.23
C SER A 162 -6.76 2.70 -21.68
N ILE A 163 -6.89 3.02 -20.39
CA ILE A 163 -6.04 4.05 -19.77
C ILE A 163 -4.65 3.46 -19.47
N HIS A 164 -3.61 4.12 -19.99
CA HIS A 164 -2.20 3.72 -19.94
C HIS A 164 -1.95 2.33 -20.56
#